data_AF-A0A9D8V5N4-F1
#
_entry.id   AF-A0A9D8V5N4-F1
#
_cell.length_a   1.000
_cell.length_b   1.000
_cell.length_c   1.000
_cell.angle_alpha   90.00
_cell.angle_beta   90.00
_cell.angle_gamma   90.00
#
_symmetry.space_group_name_H-M   'P 1'
#
loop_
_entity.id
_entity.type
_entity.pdbx_description
1 polymer ?
#
loop_
_entity_poly.entity_id
_entity_poly.type
_entity_poly.pdbx_seq_one_letter_code
_entity_poly.pdbx_strand_id
1 'polypeptide(L)'
;MPKVSETIPSELQPRVDAALAWFNASENAENEAFKVTGIVDAEDALRGSDELRLIMCGGDRCEQRSFRVAGTNNAWEVELADDVLATQGDKPQAELDPPPGVRSSWLDKALSQHAFVVLLFYRGFW
;
A
#
# COMPACT_ATOMS: atom_id res chain seq x y z
N MET A 1 -6.86 10.93 -11.56
CA MET A 1 -5.55 10.32 -11.26
C MET A 1 -5.61 9.87 -9.82
N PRO A 2 -5.24 8.62 -9.51
CA PRO A 2 -5.22 8.12 -8.14
C PRO A 2 -4.19 8.92 -7.31
N LYS A 3 -4.56 9.32 -6.10
CA LYS A 3 -3.72 10.08 -5.18
C LYS A 3 -3.29 9.19 -4.03
N VAL A 4 -2.00 8.89 -3.95
CA VAL A 4 -1.41 8.14 -2.83
C VAL A 4 -1.11 9.08 -1.66
N SER A 5 -1.46 8.65 -0.45
CA SER A 5 -1.10 9.29 0.81
C SER A 5 -0.41 8.29 1.72
N GLU A 6 0.80 8.63 2.22
CA GLU A 6 1.50 7.86 3.25
C GLU A 6 0.89 8.07 4.65
N THR A 7 0.13 9.17 4.81
CA THR A 7 -0.58 9.45 6.06
C THR A 7 -2.02 8.97 5.94
N ILE A 8 -2.40 8.03 6.81
CA ILE A 8 -3.77 7.57 6.94
C ILE A 8 -4.57 8.61 7.75
N PRO A 9 -5.66 9.17 7.22
CA PRO A 9 -6.54 10.04 7.99
C PRO A 9 -7.10 9.30 9.22
N SER A 10 -7.09 9.94 10.39
CA SER A 10 -7.55 9.32 11.64
C SER A 10 -8.99 8.83 11.60
N GLU A 11 -9.84 9.48 10.80
CA GLU A 11 -11.24 9.09 10.57
C GLU A 11 -11.37 7.72 9.90
N LEU A 12 -10.39 7.33 9.08
CA LEU A 12 -10.36 6.04 8.39
C LEU A 12 -9.67 4.95 9.21
N GLN A 13 -8.93 5.31 10.25
CA GLN A 13 -8.12 4.36 11.03
C GLN A 13 -8.91 3.12 11.50
N PRO A 14 -10.14 3.23 12.04
CA PRO A 14 -10.89 2.05 12.48
C PRO A 14 -11.21 1.06 11.35
N ARG A 15 -11.46 1.58 10.14
CA ARG A 15 -11.73 0.75 8.95
C ARG A 15 -10.44 0.13 8.41
N VAL A 16 -9.35 0.88 8.45
CA VAL A 16 -8.01 0.43 8.05
C VAL A 16 -7.51 -0.68 8.97
N ASP A 17 -7.67 -0.52 10.28
CA ASP A 17 -7.29 -1.54 11.27
C ASP A 17 -8.09 -2.82 11.09
N ALA A 18 -9.39 -2.71 10.79
CA ALA A 18 -10.25 -3.85 10.49
C ALA A 18 -9.79 -4.58 9.21
N ALA A 19 -9.52 -3.85 8.13
CA ALA A 19 -9.00 -4.43 6.88
C ALA A 19 -7.66 -5.13 7.08
N LEU A 20 -6.74 -4.49 7.82
CA LEU A 20 -5.41 -5.06 8.10
C LEU A 20 -5.49 -6.32 8.96
N ALA A 21 -6.32 -6.30 10.02
CA ALA A 21 -6.52 -7.44 10.89
C ALA A 21 -7.12 -8.63 10.12
N TRP A 22 -8.09 -8.35 9.24
CA TRP A 22 -8.68 -9.36 8.36
C TRP A 22 -7.66 -9.94 7.39
N PHE A 23 -6.85 -9.09 6.74
CA PHE A 23 -5.85 -9.55 5.77
C PHE A 23 -4.76 -10.40 6.43
N ASN A 24 -4.22 -9.96 7.57
CA ASN A 24 -3.20 -10.70 8.31
C ASN A 24 -3.71 -12.04 8.89
N ALA A 25 -5.03 -12.20 9.04
CA ALA A 25 -5.64 -13.46 9.43
C ALA A 25 -5.94 -14.39 8.24
N SER A 26 -5.81 -13.89 7.00
CA SER A 26 -6.08 -14.65 5.78
C SER A 26 -4.85 -15.42 5.29
N GLU A 27 -5.07 -16.44 4.48
CA GLU A 27 -3.98 -17.21 3.85
C GLU A 27 -3.11 -16.35 2.91
N ASN A 28 -3.64 -15.23 2.41
CA ASN A 28 -2.91 -14.29 1.54
C ASN A 28 -1.73 -13.61 2.22
N ALA A 29 -1.72 -13.55 3.56
CA ALA A 29 -0.61 -12.99 4.30
C ALA A 29 0.59 -13.94 4.40
N GLU A 30 0.46 -15.22 4.01
CA GLU A 30 1.55 -16.21 3.97
C GLU A 30 2.40 -16.31 5.26
N ASN A 31 1.79 -16.05 6.42
CA ASN A 31 2.42 -15.94 7.75
C ASN A 31 3.33 -14.72 7.97
N GLU A 32 3.25 -13.72 7.10
CA GLU A 32 3.87 -12.43 7.30
C GLU A 32 2.93 -11.44 7.99
N ALA A 33 3.49 -10.56 8.81
CA ALA A 33 2.74 -9.50 9.45
C ALA A 33 2.79 -8.24 8.57
N PHE A 34 1.74 -8.00 7.79
CA PHE A 34 1.61 -6.79 6.99
C PHE A 34 1.29 -5.58 7.87
N LYS A 35 1.73 -4.42 7.39
CA LYS A 35 1.41 -3.10 7.92
C LYS A 35 0.94 -2.20 6.80
N VAL A 36 -0.03 -1.34 7.07
CA VAL A 36 -0.47 -0.33 6.11
C VAL A 36 0.57 0.80 6.08
N THR A 37 1.12 1.07 4.90
CA THR A 37 2.11 2.12 4.66
C THR A 37 1.53 3.29 3.85
N GLY A 38 0.35 3.10 3.25
CA GLY A 38 -0.35 4.17 2.56
C GLY A 38 -1.79 3.81 2.18
N ILE A 39 -2.49 4.82 1.70
CA ILE A 39 -3.86 4.74 1.19
C ILE A 39 -3.95 5.48 -0.15
N VAL A 40 -4.70 4.93 -1.08
CA VAL A 40 -4.98 5.53 -2.39
C VAL A 40 -6.37 6.15 -2.36
N ASP A 41 -6.47 7.39 -2.83
CA ASP A 41 -7.72 8.16 -2.93
C ASP A 41 -8.49 8.24 -1.60
N ALA A 42 -7.79 8.56 -0.51
CA ALA A 42 -8.36 8.68 0.84
C ALA A 42 -9.59 9.59 0.90
N GLU A 43 -9.64 10.63 0.07
CA GLU A 43 -10.78 11.56 -0.03
C GLU A 43 -12.08 10.86 -0.42
N ASP A 44 -12.03 9.82 -1.25
CA ASP A 44 -13.24 9.11 -1.67
C ASP A 44 -13.76 8.21 -0.54
N ALA A 45 -12.86 7.58 0.21
CA ALA A 45 -13.20 6.87 1.44
C ALA A 45 -13.77 7.81 2.52
N LEU A 46 -13.22 9.02 2.66
CA LEU A 46 -13.72 10.07 3.57
C LEU A 46 -15.09 10.60 3.16
N ARG A 47 -15.39 10.66 1.87
CA ARG A 47 -16.73 11.02 1.35
C ARG A 47 -17.79 9.94 1.55
N GLY A 48 -17.40 8.79 2.13
CA GLY A 48 -18.32 7.71 2.47
C GLY A 48 -18.28 6.51 1.53
N SER A 49 -17.27 6.39 0.65
CA SER A 49 -17.02 5.12 -0.04
C SER A 49 -16.72 4.03 0.97
N ASP A 50 -17.33 2.85 0.78
CA ASP A 50 -17.07 1.64 1.55
C ASP A 50 -15.76 0.95 1.13
N GLU A 51 -15.21 1.31 -0.03
CA GLU A 51 -13.93 0.82 -0.54
C GLU A 51 -12.72 1.57 0.07
N LEU A 52 -11.72 0.80 0.50
CA LEU A 52 -10.40 1.25 0.91
C LEU A 52 -9.35 0.62 0.00
N ARG A 53 -8.56 1.47 -0.67
CA ARG A 53 -7.39 1.03 -1.43
C ARG A 53 -6.14 1.27 -0.61
N LEU A 54 -5.55 0.20 -0.09
CA LEU A 54 -4.43 0.26 0.85
C LEU A 54 -3.14 -0.23 0.20
N ILE A 55 -2.04 0.41 0.55
CA ILE A 55 -0.69 -0.10 0.30
C ILE A 55 -0.24 -0.75 1.60
N MET A 56 0.04 -2.06 1.54
CA MET A 56 0.43 -2.86 2.69
C MET A 56 1.79 -3.50 2.43
N CYS A 57 2.67 -3.48 3.42
CA CYS A 57 3.97 -4.14 3.32
C CYS A 57 4.19 -5.10 4.49
N GLY A 58 4.67 -6.30 4.18
CA GLY A 58 5.09 -7.35 5.10
C GLY A 58 6.41 -7.93 4.59
N GLY A 59 7.35 -8.24 5.49
CA GLY A 59 8.63 -8.82 5.08
C GLY A 59 9.37 -7.97 4.02
N ASP A 60 9.55 -8.56 2.84
CA ASP A 60 10.13 -7.95 1.64
C ASP A 60 9.10 -7.62 0.54
N ARG A 61 7.81 -7.80 0.84
CA ARG A 61 6.69 -7.60 -0.09
C ARG A 61 5.90 -6.35 0.24
N CYS A 62 5.46 -5.66 -0.80
CA CYS A 62 4.48 -4.58 -0.71
C CYS A 62 3.39 -4.80 -1.75
N GLU A 63 2.14 -4.73 -1.34
CA GLU A 63 0.97 -5.00 -2.17
C GLU A 63 -0.02 -3.84 -2.08
N GLN A 64 -0.59 -3.47 -3.22
CA GLN A 64 -1.77 -2.61 -3.26
C GLN A 64 -3.00 -3.50 -3.32
N ARG A 65 -3.89 -3.38 -2.34
CA ARG A 65 -5.11 -4.19 -2.21
C ARG A 65 -6.33 -3.31 -1.99
N SER A 66 -7.43 -3.66 -2.62
CA SER A 66 -8.73 -3.04 -2.41
C SER A 66 -9.54 -3.87 -1.42
N PHE A 67 -10.14 -3.19 -0.44
CA PHE A 67 -11.00 -3.79 0.58
C PHE A 67 -12.34 -3.08 0.60
N ARG A 68 -13.44 -3.82 0.57
CA ARG A 68 -14.74 -3.27 0.95
C ARG A 68 -14.91 -3.46 2.45
N VAL A 69 -15.07 -2.36 3.17
CA VAL A 69 -15.20 -2.35 4.64
C VAL A 69 -16.53 -1.67 5.00
N ALA A 70 -17.52 -2.49 5.36
CA ALA A 70 -18.85 -2.05 5.76
C ALA A 70 -19.12 -2.37 7.23
N GLY A 71 -19.98 -1.57 7.89
CA GLY A 71 -20.36 -1.78 9.29
C GLY A 71 -20.06 -0.57 10.18
N THR A 72 -20.15 -0.78 11.49
CA THR A 72 -19.85 0.25 12.50
C THR A 72 -19.16 -0.38 13.72
N ASN A 73 -18.19 0.32 14.30
CA ASN A 73 -17.61 0.08 15.62
C ASN A 73 -17.50 -1.41 16.05
N ASN A 74 -16.46 -2.08 15.55
CA ASN A 74 -16.06 -3.47 15.85
C ASN A 74 -16.90 -4.59 15.23
N ALA A 75 -17.99 -4.27 14.52
CA ALA A 75 -18.71 -5.21 13.67
C ALA A 75 -18.48 -4.86 12.19
N TRP A 76 -17.21 -4.97 11.76
CA TRP A 76 -16.82 -4.70 10.38
C TRP A 76 -16.92 -5.97 9.54
N GLU A 77 -17.66 -5.88 8.44
CA GLU A 77 -17.61 -6.84 7.35
C GLU A 77 -16.53 -6.36 6.38
N VAL A 78 -15.50 -7.19 6.21
CA VAL A 78 -14.36 -6.91 5.33
C VAL A 78 -14.33 -7.96 4.25
N GLU A 79 -14.31 -7.51 3.00
CA GLU A 79 -14.15 -8.34 1.83
C GLU A 79 -13.03 -7.79 0.95
N LEU A 80 -12.30 -8.68 0.27
CA LEU A 80 -11.37 -8.28 -0.76
C LEU A 80 -12.18 -7.75 -1.96
N ALA A 81 -11.99 -6.47 -2.28
CA ALA A 81 -12.61 -5.83 -3.44
C ALA A 81 -11.69 -5.88 -4.67
N ASP A 82 -10.59 -6.63 -4.60
CA ASP A 82 -9.72 -6.90 -5.74
C ASP A 82 -10.56 -7.56 -6.84
N ASP A 83 -10.83 -6.81 -7.90
CA ASP A 83 -11.37 -7.36 -9.11
C ASP A 83 -10.30 -8.31 -9.66
N VAL A 84 -10.58 -9.61 -9.67
CA VAL A 84 -9.79 -10.63 -10.42
C VAL A 84 -9.75 -10.30 -11.93
N LEU A 85 -10.40 -9.20 -12.33
CA LEU A 85 -10.49 -8.64 -13.67
C LEU A 85 -9.91 -7.22 -13.77
N ALA A 86 -8.81 -6.90 -13.06
CA ALA A 86 -7.85 -5.94 -13.62
C ALA A 86 -7.24 -6.56 -14.89
N THR A 87 -8.03 -6.45 -15.96
CA THR A 87 -7.68 -6.78 -17.33
C THR A 87 -6.31 -6.20 -17.63
N GLN A 88 -5.50 -7.01 -18.31
CA GLN A 88 -4.17 -6.71 -18.84
C GLN A 88 -4.17 -5.58 -19.91
N GLY A 89 -4.93 -4.50 -19.70
CA GLY A 89 -5.24 -3.48 -20.69
C GLY A 89 -4.64 -2.10 -20.41
N ASP A 90 -4.41 -1.74 -19.15
CA ASP A 90 -3.72 -0.50 -18.80
C ASP A 90 -2.54 -0.81 -17.90
N LYS A 91 -1.34 -0.49 -18.39
CA LYS A 91 -0.07 -0.73 -17.71
C LYS A 91 -0.18 -0.22 -16.27
N PRO A 92 0.19 -1.02 -15.26
CA PRO A 92 0.17 -0.53 -13.89
C PRO A 92 1.18 0.62 -13.80
N GLN A 93 0.66 1.82 -13.57
CA GLN A 93 1.46 3.03 -13.47
C GLN A 93 2.31 2.92 -12.20
N ALA A 94 3.60 2.67 -12.38
CA ALA A 94 4.57 2.63 -11.30
C ALA A 94 4.78 4.06 -10.77
N GLU A 95 3.98 4.42 -9.77
CA GLU A 95 3.87 5.78 -9.24
C GLU A 95 4.26 5.88 -7.77
N LEU A 96 5.19 5.03 -7.31
CA LEU A 96 5.78 5.15 -5.99
C LEU A 96 7.28 5.43 -6.14
N ASP A 97 7.68 6.65 -5.78
CA ASP A 97 9.08 6.90 -5.45
C ASP A 97 9.41 6.14 -4.15
N PRO A 98 10.61 5.54 -4.04
CA PRO A 98 10.99 4.82 -2.83
C PRO A 98 10.96 5.75 -1.60
N PRO A 99 10.53 5.26 -0.43
CA PRO A 99 10.38 6.09 0.76
C PRO A 99 11.68 6.82 1.10
N PRO A 100 11.63 8.13 1.45
CA PRO A 100 12.81 8.99 1.58
C PRO A 100 13.77 8.67 2.75
N GLY A 101 13.53 7.62 3.55
CA GLY A 101 14.33 7.32 4.74
C GLY A 101 15.53 6.38 4.53
N VAL A 102 15.44 5.42 3.60
CA VAL A 102 16.46 4.35 3.46
C VAL A 102 17.53 4.71 2.41
N ARG A 103 17.20 5.64 1.51
CA ARG A 103 18.02 5.98 0.34
C ARG A 103 19.23 6.87 0.66
N SER A 104 19.14 7.73 1.67
CA SER A 104 20.16 8.77 1.93
C SER A 104 21.48 8.18 2.42
N SER A 105 21.46 7.44 3.52
CA SER A 105 22.70 6.94 4.16
C SER A 105 23.45 5.89 3.32
N TRP A 106 22.72 5.05 2.58
CA TRP A 106 23.33 4.09 1.65
C TRP A 106 23.97 4.79 0.45
N LEU A 107 23.29 5.78 -0.13
CA LEU A 107 23.79 6.50 -1.29
C LEU A 107 25.06 7.30 -0.96
N ASP A 108 25.08 7.96 0.20
CA ASP A 108 26.26 8.70 0.67
C ASP A 108 27.49 7.80 0.81
N LYS A 109 27.30 6.58 1.34
CA LYS A 109 28.35 5.58 1.46
C LYS A 109 28.84 5.11 0.09
N ALA A 110 27.94 4.84 -0.87
CA ALA A 110 28.30 4.40 -2.21
C ALA A 110 29.06 5.48 -2.99
N LEU A 111 28.64 6.75 -2.88
CA LEU A 111 29.32 7.89 -3.53
C LEU A 111 30.75 8.08 -3.01
N SER A 112 31.02 7.82 -1.73
CA SER A 112 32.37 7.91 -1.17
C SER A 112 33.35 6.86 -1.71
N GLN A 113 32.84 5.78 -2.30
CA GLN A 113 33.65 4.63 -2.72
C GLN A 113 33.87 4.57 -4.24
N HIS A 114 33.12 5.36 -5.02
CA HIS A 114 33.11 5.27 -6.47
C HIS A 114 33.18 6.66 -7.12
N ALA A 115 33.89 6.76 -8.24
CA ALA A 115 33.99 8.01 -9.01
C ALA A 115 32.63 8.46 -9.60
N PHE A 116 31.71 7.51 -9.82
CA PHE A 116 30.32 7.76 -10.16
C PHE A 116 29.45 6.57 -9.74
N VAL A 117 28.15 6.81 -9.55
CA VAL A 117 27.16 5.78 -9.20
C VAL A 117 26.02 5.87 -10.21
N VAL A 118 25.62 4.73 -10.77
CA VAL A 118 24.44 4.62 -11.63
C VAL A 118 23.29 4.04 -10.80
N LEU A 119 22.24 4.84 -10.61
CA LEU A 119 21.03 4.41 -9.93
C LEU A 119 20.00 3.96 -10.97
N LEU A 120 19.75 2.65 -11.03
CA LEU A 120 18.67 2.10 -11.84
C LEU A 120 17.40 2.00 -10.99
N PHE A 121 16.45 2.89 -11.23
CA PHE A 121 15.10 2.78 -10.67
C PHE A 121 14.24 1.95 -11.61
N TYR A 122 13.92 0.72 -11.20
CA TYR A 122 12.91 -0.06 -11.89
C TYR A 122 11.52 0.38 -11.44
N ARG A 123 10.70 0.79 -12.41
CA ARG A 123 9.32 1.24 -12.21
C ARG A 123 8.38 0.21 -12.85
N GLY A 124 8.23 -0.93 -12.19
CA GLY A 124 7.32 -2.01 -12.57
C GLY A 124 6.93 -2.80 -11.32
N PHE A 125 5.70 -3.32 -11.29
CA PHE A 125 5.19 -4.16 -10.20
C PHE A 125 6.01 -5.44 -10.07
N TRP A 126 6.29 -5.83 -8.82
CA TRP A 126 6.58 -7.21 -8.44
C TRP A 126 5.26 -7.95 -8.25
#